data_AF-B8BJZ4-F1
#
_entry.id   AF-B8BJZ4-F1
#
_cell.length_a   1.000
_cell.length_b   1.000
_cell.length_c   1.000
_cell.angle_alpha   90.00
_cell.angle_beta   90.00
_cell.angle_gamma   90.00
#
_symmetry.space_group_name_H-M   'P 1'
#
loop_
_entity.id
_entity.type
_entity.pdbx_description
1 polymer ?
#
loop_
_entity_poly.entity_id
_entity_poly.type
_entity_poly.pdbx_seq_one_letter_code
_entity_poly.pdbx_strand_id
1 'polypeptide(L)'
;MGSCFSTQRLRKLIIGKTLSRVPEWMSIFDNLTNLQLCISRMEQSDINILKGIDSLIFLRLVFTGHAPHGRIVIDNRGFQALKELYLLCFVPGIWPVFEPGAMQELQKYHLTFKLLKVHCSSGVLDFGLQHLSSLQHMSAIIVPSGATSEDTFAAEDAIRSATIFETLVSLESFEPMRNIVLPP
;
A
#
# COMPACT_ATOMS: atom_id res chain seq x y z
N MET A 1 -25.95 1.15 29.91
CA MET A 1 -26.78 0.94 28.71
C MET A 1 -26.21 1.82 27.61
N GLY A 2 -25.67 1.20 26.56
CA GLY A 2 -25.08 1.85 25.40
C GLY A 2 -25.01 0.83 24.27
N SER A 3 -26.06 0.84 23.46
CA SER A 3 -26.36 0.03 22.28
C SER A 3 -25.18 -0.71 21.61
N CYS A 4 -25.28 -2.04 21.66
CA CYS A 4 -24.63 -2.99 20.77
C CYS A 4 -25.11 -2.73 19.34
N PHE A 5 -24.37 -1.93 18.57
CA PHE A 5 -24.62 -1.80 17.13
C PHE A 5 -23.90 -2.95 16.42
N SER A 6 -24.72 -3.84 15.85
CA SER A 6 -24.44 -4.96 14.95
C SER A 6 -23.41 -4.67 13.82
N THR A 7 -22.14 -4.38 14.13
CA THR A 7 -21.05 -4.37 13.14
C THR A 7 -20.47 -5.76 12.90
N GLN A 8 -20.88 -6.75 13.71
CA GLN A 8 -20.42 -8.15 13.68
C GLN A 8 -20.66 -8.90 12.36
N ARG A 9 -21.34 -8.33 11.37
CA ARG A 9 -21.60 -9.00 10.07
C ARG A 9 -20.88 -8.36 8.89
N LEU A 10 -20.35 -7.15 9.02
CA LEU A 10 -19.76 -6.46 7.88
C LEU A 10 -18.37 -7.01 7.60
N ARG A 11 -18.27 -7.87 6.58
CA ARG A 11 -16.99 -8.47 6.14
C ARG A 11 -16.30 -7.72 5.02
N LYS A 12 -17.06 -6.98 4.21
CA LYS A 12 -16.54 -6.25 3.05
C LYS A 12 -17.06 -4.82 3.05
N LEU A 13 -16.15 -3.86 2.94
CA LEU A 13 -16.45 -2.44 2.83
C LEU A 13 -15.69 -1.85 1.65
N ILE A 14 -16.42 -1.26 0.72
CA ILE A 14 -15.87 -0.51 -0.41
C ILE A 14 -16.41 0.91 -0.33
N ILE A 15 -15.52 1.90 -0.30
CA ILE A 15 -15.88 3.30 -0.40
C ILE A 15 -15.38 3.84 -1.73
N GLY A 16 -16.31 4.00 -2.68
CA GLY A 16 -15.99 4.47 -4.03
C GLY A 16 -15.70 5.98 -4.14
N LYS A 17 -16.04 6.76 -3.11
CA LYS A 17 -15.70 8.19 -3.04
C LYS A 17 -14.32 8.38 -2.40
N THR A 18 -13.61 9.41 -2.83
CA THR A 18 -12.36 9.81 -2.19
C THR A 18 -12.65 10.42 -0.81
N LEU A 19 -12.04 9.87 0.23
CA LEU A 19 -12.05 10.42 1.57
C LEU A 19 -10.80 11.27 1.79
N SER A 20 -10.90 12.30 2.64
CA SER A 20 -9.73 13.10 3.01
C SER A 20 -8.74 12.28 3.83
N ARG A 21 -9.22 11.57 4.84
CA ARG A 21 -8.45 10.73 5.77
C ARG A 21 -9.18 9.42 6.05
N VAL A 22 -8.54 8.47 6.73
CA VAL A 22 -9.20 7.24 7.17
C VAL A 22 -10.11 7.59 8.36
N PRO A 23 -11.43 7.30 8.30
CA PRO A 23 -12.33 7.57 9.40
C PRO A 23 -12.06 6.68 10.63
N GLU A 24 -12.03 7.28 11.82
CA GLU A 24 -11.74 6.60 13.09
C GLU A 24 -12.68 5.42 13.38
N TRP A 25 -13.95 5.54 13.00
CA TRP A 25 -14.95 4.50 13.18
C TRP A 25 -14.65 3.22 12.39
N MET A 26 -13.70 3.20 11.45
CA MET A 26 -13.34 1.96 10.75
C MET A 26 -12.68 0.91 11.65
N SER A 27 -12.07 1.34 12.75
CA SER A 27 -11.47 0.41 13.72
C SER A 27 -12.51 -0.39 14.53
N ILE A 28 -13.80 -0.03 14.46
CA ILE A 28 -14.86 -0.69 15.25
C ILE A 28 -15.42 -1.97 14.60
N PHE A 29 -14.94 -2.35 13.41
CA PHE A 29 -15.42 -3.55 12.72
C PHE A 29 -14.56 -4.76 13.06
N ASP A 30 -15.04 -5.58 13.98
CA ASP A 30 -14.34 -6.79 14.46
C ASP A 30 -14.20 -7.90 13.38
N ASN A 31 -15.04 -7.88 12.35
CA ASN A 31 -15.14 -8.94 11.34
C ASN A 31 -14.89 -8.46 9.91
N LEU A 32 -14.38 -7.23 9.74
CA LEU A 32 -14.08 -6.69 8.41
C LEU A 32 -12.83 -7.35 7.83
N THR A 33 -13.02 -8.17 6.79
CA THR A 33 -11.94 -8.91 6.13
C THR A 33 -11.47 -8.25 4.84
N ASN A 34 -12.29 -7.40 4.22
CA ASN A 34 -11.99 -6.79 2.93
C ASN A 34 -12.32 -5.29 2.94
N LEU A 35 -11.30 -4.46 2.73
CA LEU A 35 -11.45 -3.01 2.73
C LEU A 35 -10.89 -2.40 1.44
N GLN A 36 -11.66 -1.52 0.82
CA GLN A 36 -11.20 -0.74 -0.34
C GLN A 36 -11.50 0.74 -0.17
N LEU A 37 -10.46 1.56 -0.29
CA LEU A 37 -10.50 2.99 0.00
C LEU A 37 -9.75 3.81 -1.06
N CYS A 38 -10.22 5.04 -1.26
CA CYS A 38 -9.47 6.11 -1.91
C CYS A 38 -9.27 7.24 -0.91
N ILE A 39 -8.02 7.62 -0.64
CA ILE A 39 -7.63 8.61 0.37
C ILE A 39 -6.80 9.73 -0.27
N SER A 40 -7.08 10.99 0.04
CA SER A 40 -6.32 12.15 -0.47
C SER A 40 -5.32 12.74 0.52
N ARG A 41 -5.31 12.31 1.79
CA ARG A 41 -4.27 12.65 2.76
C ARG A 41 -4.02 11.46 3.68
N MET A 42 -2.75 11.11 3.85
CA MET A 42 -2.35 9.97 4.67
C MET A 42 -1.28 10.37 5.67
N GLU A 43 -1.58 10.12 6.94
CA GLU A 43 -0.71 10.30 8.10
C GLU A 43 -0.56 8.98 8.86
N GLN A 44 0.39 8.92 9.79
CA GLN A 44 0.62 7.70 10.58
C GLN A 44 -0.63 7.30 11.40
N SER A 45 -1.43 8.25 11.85
CA SER A 45 -2.70 7.98 12.55
C SER A 45 -3.70 7.23 11.67
N ASP A 46 -3.75 7.51 10.37
CA ASP A 46 -4.63 6.81 9.44
C ASP A 46 -4.22 5.34 9.29
N ILE A 47 -2.91 5.10 9.21
CA ILE A 47 -2.33 3.74 9.19
C ILE A 47 -2.67 3.03 10.49
N ASN A 48 -2.59 3.70 11.65
CA ASN A 48 -2.93 3.11 12.94
C ASN A 48 -4.41 2.70 13.03
N ILE A 49 -5.32 3.46 12.43
CA ILE A 49 -6.74 3.06 12.34
C ILE A 49 -6.89 1.78 11.52
N LEU A 50 -6.24 1.70 10.35
CA LEU A 50 -6.27 0.50 9.51
C LEU A 50 -5.65 -0.72 10.21
N LYS A 51 -4.57 -0.50 10.97
CA LYS A 51 -3.90 -1.52 11.78
C LYS A 51 -4.77 -2.11 12.86
N GLY A 52 -5.69 -1.32 13.43
CA GLY A 52 -6.62 -1.77 14.46
C GLY A 52 -7.76 -2.66 13.94
N ILE A 53 -7.83 -2.91 12.64
CA ILE A 53 -8.79 -3.83 12.04
C ILE A 53 -8.15 -5.22 11.99
N ASP A 54 -8.15 -5.93 13.11
CA ASP A 54 -7.40 -7.19 13.29
C ASP A 54 -7.84 -8.30 12.31
N SER A 55 -9.10 -8.29 11.87
CA SER A 55 -9.65 -9.28 10.93
C SER A 55 -9.31 -9.00 9.46
N LEU A 56 -8.60 -7.92 9.15
CA LEU A 56 -8.42 -7.45 7.77
C LEU A 56 -7.48 -8.38 6.98
N ILE A 57 -8.01 -9.05 5.96
CA ILE A 57 -7.28 -10.00 5.09
C ILE A 57 -6.86 -9.34 3.78
N PHE A 58 -7.71 -8.47 3.23
CA PHE A 58 -7.50 -7.79 1.96
C PHE A 58 -7.65 -6.28 2.13
N LEU A 59 -6.65 -5.54 1.66
CA LEU A 59 -6.67 -4.08 1.63
C LEU A 59 -6.34 -3.58 0.22
N ARG A 60 -7.26 -2.80 -0.37
CA ARG A 60 -6.97 -1.97 -1.54
C ARG A 60 -7.02 -0.50 -1.17
N LEU A 61 -5.92 0.19 -1.37
CA LEU A 61 -5.75 1.58 -0.99
C LEU A 61 -5.25 2.39 -2.18
N VAL A 62 -6.06 3.35 -2.62
CA VAL A 62 -5.65 4.36 -3.59
C VAL A 62 -5.30 5.63 -2.82
N PHE A 63 -4.09 6.11 -2.99
CA PHE A 63 -3.58 7.31 -2.33
C PHE A 63 -3.21 8.37 -3.37
N THR A 64 -3.92 9.50 -3.36
CA THR A 64 -3.85 10.51 -4.44
C THR A 64 -3.30 11.86 -4.03
N GLY A 65 -3.05 12.11 -2.74
CA GLY A 65 -2.69 13.47 -2.29
C GLY A 65 -1.49 13.53 -1.36
N HIS A 66 -1.57 14.24 -0.24
CA HIS A 66 -0.37 14.63 0.49
C HIS A 66 -0.02 13.66 1.63
N ALA A 67 1.26 13.30 1.73
CA ALA A 67 1.87 12.62 2.87
C ALA A 67 2.72 13.65 3.65
N PRO A 68 2.20 14.27 4.73
CA PRO A 68 2.84 15.43 5.35
C PRO A 68 4.26 15.18 5.88
N HIS A 69 4.56 13.94 6.27
CA HIS A 69 5.85 13.53 6.80
C HIS A 69 6.77 12.93 5.73
N GLY A 70 6.35 12.95 4.46
CA GLY A 70 7.14 12.48 3.32
C GLY A 70 7.50 10.99 3.31
N ARG A 71 6.98 10.20 4.25
CA ARG A 71 7.22 8.75 4.34
C ARG A 71 5.98 8.03 4.87
N ILE A 72 5.77 6.82 4.39
CA ILE A 72 4.76 5.89 4.88
C ILE A 72 5.56 4.71 5.45
N VAL A 73 5.56 4.53 6.77
CA VAL A 73 6.29 3.45 7.43
C VAL A 73 5.31 2.46 8.02
N ILE A 74 5.50 1.19 7.66
CA ILE A 74 4.72 0.08 8.20
C ILE A 74 5.60 -0.67 9.19
N ASP A 75 5.41 -0.37 10.48
CA ASP A 75 6.05 -1.08 11.59
C ASP A 75 5.52 -2.51 11.79
N ASN A 76 6.07 -3.22 12.77
CA ASN A 76 5.70 -4.59 13.15
C ASN A 76 4.38 -4.73 13.93
N ARG A 77 3.56 -3.68 14.02
CA ARG A 77 2.29 -3.69 14.76
C ARG A 77 1.09 -3.64 13.82
N GLY A 78 0.09 -4.45 14.12
CA GLY A 78 -1.17 -4.54 13.37
C GLY A 78 -1.04 -5.28 12.04
N PHE A 79 -2.11 -5.30 11.26
CA PHE A 79 -2.20 -6.06 10.00
C PHE A 79 -1.85 -7.54 10.12
N GLN A 80 -2.13 -8.15 11.28
CA GLN A 80 -1.72 -9.52 11.60
C GLN A 80 -2.38 -10.56 10.68
N ALA A 81 -3.59 -10.29 10.19
CA ALA A 81 -4.32 -11.19 9.29
C ALA A 81 -4.18 -10.82 7.79
N LEU A 82 -3.44 -9.74 7.46
CA LEU A 82 -3.43 -9.19 6.11
C LEU A 82 -2.62 -10.10 5.17
N LYS A 83 -3.28 -10.64 4.14
CA LYS A 83 -2.69 -11.56 3.15
C LYS A 83 -2.50 -10.92 1.78
N GLU A 84 -3.34 -9.93 1.44
CA GLU A 84 -3.31 -9.27 0.14
C GLU A 84 -3.36 -7.75 0.29
N LEU A 85 -2.35 -7.08 -0.26
CA LEU A 85 -2.25 -5.63 -0.27
C LEU A 85 -2.16 -5.11 -1.71
N TYR A 86 -3.08 -4.20 -2.05
CA TYR A 86 -3.04 -3.42 -3.28
C TYR A 86 -2.88 -1.95 -2.91
N LEU A 87 -1.72 -1.37 -3.23
CA LEU A 87 -1.44 0.04 -2.97
C LEU A 87 -1.19 0.78 -4.29
N LEU A 88 -2.02 1.78 -4.57
CA LEU A 88 -1.85 2.68 -5.70
C LEU A 88 -1.49 4.06 -5.17
N CYS A 89 -0.20 4.37 -5.14
CA CYS A 89 0.34 5.64 -4.66
C CYS A 89 0.61 6.59 -5.84
N PHE A 90 -0.24 7.59 -6.03
CA PHE A 90 -0.10 8.58 -7.10
C PHE A 90 0.64 9.85 -6.67
N VAL A 91 1.39 9.76 -5.57
CA VAL A 91 2.18 10.83 -4.97
C VAL A 91 3.64 10.65 -5.38
N PRO A 92 4.23 11.55 -6.18
CA PRO A 92 5.60 11.40 -6.65
C PRO A 92 6.61 11.25 -5.51
N GLY A 93 7.48 10.25 -5.61
CA GLY A 93 8.57 10.03 -4.66
C GLY A 93 8.14 9.43 -3.31
N ILE A 94 6.89 8.98 -3.19
CA ILE A 94 6.36 8.36 -1.97
C ILE A 94 5.97 6.91 -2.25
N TRP A 95 6.42 6.02 -1.38
CA TRP A 95 6.01 4.61 -1.31
C TRP A 95 6.09 4.16 0.16
N PRO A 96 5.44 3.04 0.52
CA PRO A 96 5.58 2.48 1.85
C PRO A 96 6.95 1.81 2.00
N VAL A 97 7.51 1.92 3.21
CA VAL A 97 8.70 1.18 3.64
C VAL A 97 8.28 0.26 4.78
N PHE A 98 8.62 -1.03 4.68
CA PHE A 98 8.30 -2.04 5.68
C PHE A 98 9.46 -2.22 6.66
N GLU A 99 9.18 -2.18 7.96
CA GLU A 99 10.18 -2.48 9.00
C GLU A 99 10.22 -3.99 9.32
N PRO A 100 11.29 -4.48 9.99
CA PRO A 100 11.37 -5.88 10.43
C PRO A 100 10.11 -6.35 11.16
N GLY A 101 9.48 -7.42 10.66
CA GLY A 101 8.29 -8.02 11.26
C GLY A 101 6.98 -7.37 10.86
N ALA A 102 6.98 -6.43 9.90
CA ALA A 102 5.76 -5.92 9.30
C ALA A 102 4.98 -7.01 8.55
N MET A 103 3.65 -6.99 8.68
CA MET A 103 2.70 -7.79 7.89
C MET A 103 3.13 -9.26 7.68
N GLN A 104 3.32 -10.00 8.77
CA GLN A 104 3.92 -11.34 8.75
C GLN A 104 3.15 -12.39 7.94
N GLU A 105 1.87 -12.16 7.66
CA GLU A 105 1.01 -13.05 6.86
C GLU A 105 0.81 -12.57 5.41
N LEU A 106 1.47 -11.49 4.99
CA LEU A 106 1.28 -10.91 3.65
C LEU A 106 1.85 -11.82 2.58
N GLN A 107 0.98 -12.32 1.70
CA GLN A 107 1.33 -13.28 0.64
C GLN A 107 1.40 -12.61 -0.74
N LYS A 108 0.55 -11.60 -1.00
CA LYS A 108 0.51 -10.89 -2.27
C LYS A 108 0.59 -9.39 -2.08
N TYR A 109 1.50 -8.76 -2.81
CA TYR A 109 1.66 -7.31 -2.80
C TYR A 109 1.65 -6.73 -4.21
N HIS A 110 0.71 -5.84 -4.46
CA HIS A 110 0.59 -5.09 -5.71
C HIS A 110 0.85 -3.62 -5.42
N LEU A 111 1.91 -3.08 -5.99
CA LEU A 111 2.31 -1.69 -5.82
C LEU A 111 2.24 -0.94 -7.16
N THR A 112 1.53 0.18 -7.18
CA THR A 112 1.70 1.19 -8.22
C THR A 112 2.25 2.45 -7.56
N PHE A 113 3.34 3.02 -8.06
CA PHE A 113 3.89 4.25 -7.50
C PHE A 113 4.48 5.18 -8.56
N LYS A 114 4.48 6.48 -8.26
CA LYS A 114 5.13 7.48 -9.08
C LYS A 114 6.59 7.67 -8.68
N LEU A 115 7.50 7.32 -9.58
CA LEU A 115 8.93 7.46 -9.36
C LEU A 115 9.37 8.89 -9.70
N LEU A 116 9.82 9.63 -8.68
CA LEU A 116 10.43 10.96 -8.87
C LEU A 116 11.91 10.79 -9.25
N LYS A 117 12.45 11.73 -10.02
CA LYS A 117 13.88 11.76 -10.36
C LYS A 117 14.75 11.63 -9.11
N VAL A 118 15.63 10.64 -9.09
CA VAL A 118 16.61 10.49 -8.00
C VAL A 118 17.87 11.23 -8.44
N HIS A 119 18.26 12.28 -7.72
CA HIS A 119 19.55 12.94 -7.99
C HIS A 119 20.66 11.97 -7.56
N CYS A 120 21.20 11.21 -8.51
CA CYS A 120 22.26 10.22 -8.30
C CYS A 120 23.42 10.77 -7.47
N SER A 121 23.42 10.45 -6.18
CA SER A 121 24.60 10.20 -5.37
C SER A 121 24.15 9.40 -4.14
N SER A 122 24.38 8.08 -4.16
CA SER A 122 24.29 7.16 -3.00
C SER A 122 22.93 6.75 -2.41
N GLY A 123 21.79 7.25 -2.87
CA GLY A 123 20.49 6.81 -2.33
C GLY A 123 20.06 5.45 -2.88
N VAL A 124 20.27 4.37 -2.11
CA VAL A 124 19.64 3.06 -2.39
C VAL A 124 18.13 3.23 -2.23
N LEU A 125 17.36 2.87 -3.27
CA LEU A 125 15.91 2.79 -3.18
C LEU A 125 15.55 1.61 -2.28
N ASP A 126 15.15 1.90 -1.05
CA ASP A 126 14.73 0.89 -0.09
C ASP A 126 13.20 0.87 0.03
N PHE A 127 12.65 -0.32 -0.15
CA PHE A 127 11.22 -0.60 0.00
C PHE A 127 10.95 -1.43 1.27
N GLY A 128 11.98 -1.98 1.91
CA GLY A 128 11.85 -2.87 3.08
C GLY A 128 11.25 -4.25 2.76
N LEU A 129 11.23 -4.66 1.49
CA LEU A 129 10.54 -5.90 1.06
C LEU A 129 11.17 -7.15 1.67
N GLN A 130 12.46 -7.12 1.98
CA GLN A 130 13.18 -8.19 2.69
C GLN A 130 12.59 -8.51 4.07
N HIS A 131 11.78 -7.62 4.64
CA HIS A 131 11.13 -7.81 5.93
C HIS A 131 9.77 -8.53 5.84
N LEU A 132 9.24 -8.76 4.63
CA LEU A 132 7.96 -9.42 4.38
C LEU A 132 8.16 -10.94 4.23
N SER A 133 8.26 -11.64 5.37
CA SER A 133 8.68 -13.05 5.42
C SER A 133 7.77 -14.05 4.70
N SER A 134 6.48 -13.75 4.54
CA SER A 134 5.50 -14.64 3.90
C SER A 134 5.15 -14.25 2.48
N LEU A 135 5.84 -13.24 1.93
CA LEU A 135 5.55 -12.73 0.59
C LEU A 135 5.88 -13.80 -0.44
N GLN A 136 4.91 -14.10 -1.31
CA GLN A 136 5.03 -15.13 -2.35
C GLN A 136 4.86 -14.55 -3.74
N HIS A 137 4.11 -13.45 -3.86
CA HIS A 137 3.83 -12.80 -5.13
C HIS A 137 3.95 -11.30 -4.96
N MET A 138 4.67 -10.68 -5.88
CA MET A 138 4.76 -9.24 -5.98
C MET A 138 4.58 -8.80 -7.42
N SER A 139 3.82 -7.72 -7.59
CA SER A 139 3.84 -6.96 -8.84
C SER A 139 4.03 -5.48 -8.57
N ALA A 140 4.85 -4.83 -9.37
CA ALA A 140 5.07 -3.40 -9.31
C ALA A 140 4.77 -2.73 -10.65
N ILE A 141 4.02 -1.63 -10.62
CA ILE A 141 3.86 -0.70 -11.73
C ILE A 141 4.59 0.58 -11.37
N ILE A 142 5.66 0.87 -12.12
CA ILE A 142 6.45 2.08 -11.96
C ILE A 142 5.94 3.11 -12.96
N VAL A 143 5.50 4.26 -12.45
CA VAL A 143 5.05 5.39 -13.27
C VAL A 143 6.10 6.50 -13.19
N PRO A 144 6.93 6.69 -14.23
CA PRO A 144 7.95 7.74 -14.23
C PRO A 144 7.31 9.13 -14.08
N SER A 145 7.82 9.92 -13.13
CA SER A 145 7.42 11.31 -12.87
C SER A 145 8.67 12.19 -12.84
N GLY A 146 9.20 12.47 -14.04
CA GLY A 146 10.48 13.17 -14.20
C GLY A 146 11.72 12.30 -13.99
N ALA A 147 11.55 11.04 -13.61
CA ALA A 147 12.61 10.04 -13.49
C ALA A 147 13.18 9.64 -14.86
N THR A 148 14.47 9.32 -14.89
CA THR A 148 15.16 8.84 -16.10
C THR A 148 14.98 7.32 -16.28
N SER A 149 15.49 6.80 -17.41
CA SER A 149 15.62 5.35 -17.63
C SER A 149 16.46 4.69 -16.55
N GLU A 150 17.56 5.33 -16.14
CA GLU A 150 18.47 4.81 -15.12
C GLU A 150 17.79 4.76 -13.75
N ASP A 151 17.03 5.80 -13.38
CA ASP A 151 16.23 5.82 -12.14
C ASP A 151 15.24 4.65 -12.12
N THR A 152 14.57 4.43 -13.25
CA THR A 152 13.55 3.39 -13.41
C THR A 152 14.17 1.99 -13.31
N PHE A 153 15.32 1.79 -13.95
CA PHE A 153 16.07 0.53 -13.87
C PHE A 153 16.55 0.26 -12.45
N ALA A 154 17.06 1.28 -11.74
CA ALA A 154 17.48 1.15 -10.35
C ALA A 154 16.31 0.78 -9.43
N ALA A 155 15.11 1.35 -9.66
CA ALA A 155 13.91 0.99 -8.91
C ALA A 155 13.46 -0.45 -9.18
N GLU A 156 13.50 -0.89 -10.44
CA GLU A 156 13.21 -2.28 -10.80
C GLU A 156 14.20 -3.25 -10.16
N ASP A 157 15.50 -2.96 -10.25
CA ASP A 157 16.55 -3.78 -9.65
C ASP A 157 16.43 -3.88 -8.12
N ALA A 158 16.13 -2.76 -7.45
CA ALA A 158 15.87 -2.74 -6.01
C ALA A 158 14.67 -3.61 -5.61
N ILE A 159 13.59 -3.59 -6.40
CA ILE A 159 12.41 -4.44 -6.15
C ILE A 159 12.74 -5.91 -6.38
N ARG A 160 13.38 -6.24 -7.51
CA ARG A 160 13.71 -7.63 -7.86
C ARG A 160 14.71 -8.25 -6.89
N SER A 161 15.75 -7.51 -6.50
CA SER A 161 16.79 -7.99 -5.58
C SER A 161 16.28 -8.20 -4.15
N ALA A 162 15.25 -7.47 -3.73
CA ALA A 162 14.66 -7.61 -2.40
C ALA A 162 13.60 -8.74 -2.30
N THR A 163 13.24 -9.37 -3.42
CA THR A 163 12.28 -10.48 -3.48
C THR A 163 12.98 -11.79 -3.88
N ILE A 164 12.63 -12.90 -3.24
CA ILE A 164 13.25 -14.22 -3.48
C ILE A 164 12.52 -15.07 -4.55
N PHE A 165 11.41 -14.57 -5.07
CA PHE A 165 10.53 -15.23 -6.04
C PHE A 165 10.44 -14.38 -7.33
N GLU A 166 9.82 -14.92 -8.37
CA GLU A 166 9.59 -14.15 -9.61
C GLU A 166 8.65 -12.97 -9.36
N THR A 167 9.19 -11.75 -9.51
CA THR A 167 8.44 -10.50 -9.37
C THR A 167 8.12 -9.91 -10.74
N LEU A 168 6.85 -9.56 -10.96
CA LEU A 168 6.40 -8.90 -12.19
C LEU A 168 6.54 -7.38 -12.03
N VAL A 169 7.49 -6.78 -12.75
CA VAL A 169 7.62 -5.31 -12.83
C VAL A 169 7.17 -4.85 -14.20
N SER A 170 6.31 -3.84 -14.24
CA SER A 170 5.80 -3.24 -15.48
C SER A 170 5.97 -1.73 -15.44
N LEU A 171 6.22 -1.15 -16.60
CA LEU A 171 6.32 0.29 -16.79
C LEU A 171 5.05 0.77 -17.49
N GLU A 172 4.35 1.72 -16.88
CA GLU A 172 3.19 2.36 -17.51
C GLU A 172 3.44 3.86 -17.69
N SER A 173 3.23 4.34 -18.92
CA SER A 173 3.03 5.75 -19.18
C SER A 173 1.72 6.19 -18.55
N PHE A 174 1.74 7.27 -17.78
CA PHE A 174 0.58 7.80 -17.07
C PHE A 174 -0.57 8.14 -18.04
N GLU A 175 -1.59 7.28 -18.11
CA GLU A 175 -2.89 7.61 -18.69
C GLU A 175 -3.87 7.95 -17.55
N PRO A 176 -4.41 9.18 -17.48
CA PRO A 176 -5.28 9.57 -16.37
C PRO A 176 -6.58 8.75 -16.38
N MET A 177 -6.72 7.89 -15.36
CA MET A 177 -7.92 7.18 -14.90
C MET A 177 -8.99 6.88 -15.98
N ARG A 178 -8.76 5.83 -16.78
CA ARG A 178 -9.86 4.96 -17.22
C ARG A 178 -9.83 3.72 -16.34
N ASN A 179 -10.81 3.62 -15.44
CA ASN A 179 -11.26 2.41 -14.75
C ASN A 179 -10.27 1.24 -14.77
N ILE A 180 -9.34 1.20 -13.82
CA ILE A 180 -8.57 -0.01 -13.55
C ILE A 180 -9.53 -1.00 -12.87
N VAL A 181 -10.31 -1.70 -13.69
CA VAL A 181 -10.85 -3.01 -13.35
C VAL A 181 -9.69 -3.97 -13.59
N LEU A 182 -9.07 -4.47 -12.53
CA LEU A 182 -8.17 -5.61 -12.67
C LEU A 182 -9.00 -6.86 -13.00
N PRO A 183 -8.45 -7.81 -13.77
CA PRO A 183 -9.15 -9.05 -14.11
C PRO A 183 -9.48 -9.85 -12.83
N PRO A 184 -10.48 -10.76 -12.90
CA PRO A 184 -10.96 -11.53 -11.75
C PRO A 184 -9.88 -12.38 -11.08
#